data_AF-A0A7M7GAD0-F1
#
_entry.id   AF-A0A7M7GAD0-F1
#
_cell.length_a   1.000
_cell.length_b   1.000
_cell.length_c   1.000
_cell.angle_alpha   90.00
_cell.angle_beta   90.00
_cell.angle_gamma   90.00
#
_symmetry.space_group_name_H-M   'P 1'
#
loop_
_entity.id
_entity.type
_entity.pdbx_description
1 polymer ?
#
loop_
_entity_poly.entity_id
_entity_poly.type
_entity_poly.pdbx_seq_one_letter_code
_entity_poly.pdbx_strand_id
1 'polypeptide(L)'
;MRQNLLVFRSCSNFLAARSNGQVISARPFSASLKMAKSKYDYVKDFEHEDNCLPNCWIVVRIDGRNFSKFADSHQFVKPNDLAALELMNRAAMTVMEDFREIVIAYGQSDEYSFVFRKDTQLFKRRASKLMSNVNSLFASAYVYNWPRFFKNRELHYPPSFDARVVLYPTDKNLRDYLAWRQADVHINNLYNTCFWSLVLKKHLTPQQAEERLSGTLSSHKNELLYQEFGINYNNEPAVYRKGTTLLRKLVAHGNGRLKPTVVPLVDDIIGDRFWKENPEVIGLKSLGTYQLPMNNIPTSMVIHPPVMPVNKPMHQGNAIQGPPMSNCSPMKNTPNDSNKQDSSREPNRNGDPSGNN
;
A
#
# COMPACT_ATOMS: atom_id res chain seq x y z
N MET A 1 -38.17 -33.31 -18.01
CA MET A 1 -37.94 -34.75 -17.81
C MET A 1 -36.54 -34.92 -17.22
N ARG A 2 -36.44 -35.66 -16.11
CA ARG A 2 -35.24 -35.97 -15.28
C ARG A 2 -34.77 -34.91 -14.26
N GLN A 3 -35.29 -35.14 -13.06
CA GLN A 3 -34.84 -34.73 -11.74
C GLN A 3 -33.51 -35.43 -11.37
N ASN A 4 -32.68 -34.78 -10.55
CA ASN A 4 -31.69 -35.46 -9.69
C ASN A 4 -31.82 -34.90 -8.28
N LEU A 5 -32.62 -35.58 -7.45
CA LEU A 5 -32.66 -35.40 -6.01
C LEU A 5 -31.75 -36.47 -5.39
N LEU A 6 -30.64 -36.03 -4.79
CA LEU A 6 -29.76 -36.88 -3.98
C LEU A 6 -30.43 -37.14 -2.62
N VAL A 7 -31.01 -38.33 -2.46
CA VAL A 7 -31.51 -38.84 -1.19
C VAL A 7 -30.36 -39.56 -0.48
N PHE A 8 -29.86 -38.98 0.61
CA PHE A 8 -28.96 -39.66 1.55
C PHE A 8 -29.77 -40.70 2.36
N ARG A 9 -29.61 -41.98 2.02
CA ARG A 9 -30.09 -43.10 2.86
C ARG A 9 -29.05 -43.38 3.95
N SER A 10 -29.39 -43.07 5.20
CA SER A 10 -28.71 -43.63 6.38
C SER A 10 -29.25 -45.05 6.61
N CYS A 11 -28.39 -46.06 6.48
CA CYS A 11 -28.70 -47.43 6.89
C CYS A 11 -28.59 -47.54 8.41
N SER A 12 -29.72 -47.68 9.10
CA SER A 12 -29.76 -48.14 10.49
C SER A 12 -30.08 -49.63 10.49
N ASN A 13 -29.09 -50.46 10.82
CA ASN A 13 -29.27 -51.89 11.08
C ASN A 13 -30.14 -52.07 12.34
N PHE A 14 -31.33 -52.63 12.18
CA PHE A 14 -32.14 -53.15 13.29
C PHE A 14 -31.91 -54.66 13.41
N LEU A 15 -31.11 -55.06 14.41
CA LEU A 15 -31.15 -56.41 14.95
C LEU A 15 -32.26 -56.47 15.99
N ALA A 16 -33.33 -57.21 15.69
CA ALA A 16 -34.40 -57.49 16.63
C ALA A 16 -33.98 -58.64 17.55
N ALA A 17 -33.75 -58.34 18.84
CA ALA A 17 -33.72 -59.33 19.91
C ALA A 17 -34.82 -58.98 20.91
N ARG A 18 -35.79 -59.89 21.07
CA ARG A 18 -36.84 -59.82 22.09
C ARG A 18 -36.29 -60.35 23.41
N SER A 19 -36.32 -59.54 24.46
CA SER A 19 -36.47 -60.02 25.84
C SER A 19 -37.21 -58.99 26.69
N ASN A 20 -38.26 -59.48 27.35
CA ASN A 20 -39.09 -58.94 28.43
C ASN A 20 -38.71 -57.58 29.06
N GLY A 21 -39.70 -56.69 29.12
CA GLY A 21 -39.92 -55.77 30.24
C GLY A 21 -39.19 -54.42 30.17
N GLN A 22 -39.98 -53.34 30.25
CA GLN A 22 -39.59 -51.92 30.30
C GLN A 22 -39.04 -51.29 29.00
N VAL A 23 -39.95 -50.63 28.27
CA VAL A 23 -39.59 -49.59 27.30
C VAL A 23 -39.13 -48.36 28.08
N ILE A 24 -37.83 -48.25 28.33
CA ILE A 24 -37.24 -46.95 28.66
C ILE A 24 -37.03 -46.23 27.32
N SER A 25 -37.88 -45.26 27.03
CA SER A 25 -37.68 -44.31 25.93
C SER A 25 -36.47 -43.42 26.24
N ALA A 26 -35.26 -43.94 26.01
CA ALA A 26 -34.08 -43.12 25.92
C ALA A 26 -34.17 -42.32 24.61
N ARG A 27 -34.74 -41.11 24.69
CA ARG A 27 -34.54 -40.12 23.62
C ARG A 27 -33.05 -39.86 23.55
N PRO A 28 -32.36 -40.10 22.41
CA PRO A 28 -31.02 -39.58 22.26
C PRO A 28 -31.21 -38.06 22.24
N PHE A 29 -30.86 -37.41 23.36
CA PHE A 29 -30.57 -35.99 23.35
C PHE A 29 -29.32 -35.85 22.47
N SER A 30 -29.52 -35.78 21.16
CA SER A 30 -28.55 -35.15 20.29
C SER A 30 -28.63 -33.67 20.64
N ALA A 31 -27.98 -33.31 21.75
CA ALA A 31 -27.49 -31.97 21.94
C ALA A 31 -26.53 -31.76 20.77
N SER A 32 -27.06 -31.27 19.65
CA SER A 32 -26.24 -30.63 18.63
C SER A 32 -25.48 -29.57 19.39
N LEU A 33 -24.23 -29.89 19.72
CA LEU A 33 -23.28 -28.95 20.28
C LEU A 33 -23.15 -27.86 19.22
N LYS A 34 -24.04 -26.86 19.29
CA LYS A 34 -23.89 -25.62 18.54
C LYS A 34 -22.54 -25.10 18.96
N MET A 35 -21.56 -25.29 18.07
CA MET A 35 -20.19 -24.85 18.28
C MET A 35 -20.24 -23.41 18.80
N ALA A 36 -19.56 -23.12 19.91
CA ALA A 36 -19.73 -21.84 20.61
C ALA A 36 -19.51 -20.61 19.69
N LYS A 37 -18.75 -20.78 18.59
CA LYS A 37 -18.54 -19.78 17.54
C LYS A 37 -19.70 -19.67 16.54
N SER A 38 -20.42 -20.75 16.24
CA SER A 38 -21.47 -20.75 15.22
C SER A 38 -22.70 -19.90 15.58
N LYS A 39 -22.89 -19.59 16.87
CA LYS A 39 -23.92 -18.63 17.31
C LYS A 39 -23.66 -17.20 16.84
N TYR A 40 -22.41 -16.88 16.47
CA TYR A 40 -22.02 -15.56 15.99
C TYR A 40 -21.77 -15.53 14.47
N ASP A 41 -21.86 -16.66 13.76
CA ASP A 41 -21.46 -16.72 12.34
C ASP A 41 -22.34 -15.82 11.43
N TYR A 42 -23.57 -15.50 11.83
CA TYR A 42 -24.47 -14.61 11.10
C TYR A 42 -23.89 -13.21 10.87
N VAL A 43 -22.90 -12.76 11.67
CA VAL A 43 -22.28 -11.44 11.48
C VAL A 43 -21.47 -11.35 10.18
N LYS A 44 -21.06 -12.49 9.60
CA LYS A 44 -20.37 -12.53 8.30
C LYS A 44 -21.29 -12.12 7.15
N ASP A 45 -22.60 -12.27 7.29
CA ASP A 45 -23.56 -11.92 6.24
C ASP A 45 -23.68 -10.40 6.05
N PHE A 46 -23.13 -9.60 6.97
CA PHE A 46 -23.00 -8.14 6.84
C PHE A 46 -21.77 -7.72 6.01
N GLU A 47 -20.86 -8.66 5.67
CA GLU A 47 -19.76 -8.36 4.76
C GLU A 47 -20.30 -8.23 3.32
N HIS A 48 -20.06 -7.08 2.69
CA HIS A 48 -20.42 -6.88 1.29
C HIS A 48 -19.33 -7.43 0.35
N GLU A 49 -19.75 -8.17 -0.67
CA GLU A 49 -18.89 -8.51 -1.79
C GLU A 49 -18.70 -7.28 -2.70
N ASP A 50 -17.44 -6.98 -3.02
CA ASP A 50 -17.02 -5.76 -3.70
C ASP A 50 -16.14 -6.07 -4.93
N ASN A 51 -16.56 -7.09 -5.68
CA ASN A 51 -15.83 -7.57 -6.85
C ASN A 51 -15.90 -6.55 -8.01
N CYS A 52 -14.75 -6.20 -8.56
CA CYS A 52 -14.65 -5.33 -9.72
C CYS A 52 -15.19 -6.01 -10.98
N LEU A 53 -15.92 -5.25 -11.81
CA LEU A 53 -16.50 -5.71 -13.06
C LEU A 53 -15.44 -6.43 -13.94
N PRO A 54 -15.72 -7.63 -14.46
CA PRO A 54 -14.81 -8.34 -15.36
C PRO A 54 -14.47 -7.54 -16.61
N ASN A 55 -13.31 -7.84 -17.24
CA ASN A 55 -12.83 -7.20 -18.47
C ASN A 55 -12.65 -5.67 -18.40
N CYS A 56 -12.68 -5.09 -17.20
CA CYS A 56 -12.30 -3.71 -16.95
C CYS A 56 -10.89 -3.63 -16.38
N TRP A 57 -10.13 -2.61 -16.81
CA TRP A 57 -8.91 -2.20 -16.14
C TRP A 57 -9.23 -1.76 -14.72
N ILE A 58 -8.42 -2.19 -13.77
CA ILE A 58 -8.57 -1.79 -12.37
C ILE A 58 -7.40 -0.86 -12.05
N VAL A 59 -7.72 0.38 -11.69
CA VAL A 59 -6.73 1.37 -11.25
C VAL A 59 -6.86 1.53 -9.75
N VAL A 60 -5.77 1.27 -9.03
CA VAL A 60 -5.64 1.64 -7.62
C VAL A 60 -4.78 2.89 -7.57
N ARG A 61 -5.40 4.04 -7.24
CA ARG A 61 -4.67 5.29 -7.01
C ARG A 61 -4.45 5.47 -5.52
N ILE A 62 -3.23 5.82 -5.15
CA ILE A 62 -2.82 6.21 -3.81
C ILE A 62 -2.41 7.68 -3.78
N ASP A 63 -2.62 8.35 -2.65
CA ASP A 63 -2.32 9.78 -2.46
C ASP A 63 -1.83 10.03 -1.03
N GLY A 64 -0.84 10.91 -0.87
CA GLY A 64 -0.27 11.26 0.43
C GLY A 64 -1.24 12.03 1.32
N ARG A 65 -1.67 11.45 2.44
CA ARG A 65 -2.60 12.15 3.34
C ARG A 65 -1.89 13.30 4.06
N ASN A 66 -2.36 14.53 3.83
CA ASN A 66 -1.80 15.76 4.38
C ASN A 66 -0.30 15.92 4.05
N PHE A 67 0.09 15.56 2.83
CA PHE A 67 1.51 15.49 2.46
C PHE A 67 2.20 16.85 2.42
N SER A 68 1.46 17.96 2.27
CA SER A 68 2.05 19.32 2.42
C SER A 68 2.67 19.50 3.81
N LYS A 69 1.94 19.14 4.87
CA LYS A 69 2.45 19.19 6.26
C LYS A 69 3.58 18.18 6.47
N PHE A 70 3.50 17.02 5.83
CA PHE A 70 4.57 16.02 5.87
C PHE A 70 5.86 16.55 5.22
N ALA A 71 5.76 17.15 4.04
CA ALA A 71 6.87 17.75 3.33
C ALA A 71 7.52 18.88 4.14
N ASP A 72 6.72 19.73 4.79
CA ASP A 72 7.24 20.85 5.58
C ASP A 72 7.94 20.37 6.86
N SER A 73 7.34 19.41 7.58
CA SER A 73 7.95 18.83 8.78
C SER A 73 9.24 18.06 8.50
N HIS A 74 9.40 17.47 7.31
CA HIS A 74 10.61 16.76 6.90
C HIS A 74 11.53 17.59 5.98
N GLN A 75 11.26 18.90 5.87
CA GLN A 75 12.09 19.89 5.18
C GLN A 75 12.38 19.51 3.73
N PHE A 76 11.34 19.12 2.99
CA PHE A 76 11.46 18.82 1.57
C PHE A 76 11.86 20.06 0.78
N VAL A 77 12.76 19.86 -0.19
CA VAL A 77 13.14 20.90 -1.12
C VAL A 77 11.94 21.32 -1.96
N LYS A 78 11.76 22.63 -2.14
CA LYS A 78 10.70 23.20 -2.97
C LYS A 78 11.31 23.80 -4.25
N PRO A 79 10.64 23.72 -5.41
CA PRO A 79 9.30 23.16 -5.62
C PRO A 79 9.24 21.62 -5.61
N ASN A 80 10.37 20.94 -5.85
CA ASN A 80 10.44 19.49 -5.93
C ASN A 80 11.64 18.94 -5.16
N ASP A 81 11.43 17.88 -4.39
CA ASP A 81 12.50 17.14 -3.71
C ASP A 81 12.74 15.81 -4.44
N LEU A 82 13.91 15.71 -5.11
CA LEU A 82 14.26 14.52 -5.89
C LEU A 82 14.33 13.26 -5.02
N ALA A 83 14.85 13.35 -3.80
CA ALA A 83 14.98 12.19 -2.92
C ALA A 83 13.59 11.68 -2.49
N ALA A 84 12.64 12.60 -2.25
CA ALA A 84 11.26 12.24 -1.96
C ALA A 84 10.59 11.52 -3.14
N LEU A 85 10.77 12.03 -4.37
CA LEU A 85 10.23 11.41 -5.58
C LEU A 85 10.85 10.05 -5.86
N GLU A 86 12.17 9.91 -5.67
CA GLU A 86 12.86 8.62 -5.78
C GLU A 86 12.39 7.61 -4.73
N LEU A 87 12.11 8.06 -3.50
CA LEU A 87 11.53 7.21 -2.46
C LEU A 87 10.12 6.72 -2.85
N MET A 88 9.26 7.62 -3.36
CA MET A 88 7.94 7.25 -3.89
C MET A 88 8.06 6.21 -5.01
N ASN A 89 9.00 6.43 -5.94
CA ASN A 89 9.28 5.50 -7.02
C ASN A 89 9.74 4.14 -6.50
N ARG A 90 10.65 4.10 -5.51
CA ARG A 90 11.11 2.82 -4.94
C ARG A 90 9.97 2.07 -4.22
N ALA A 91 9.10 2.78 -3.52
CA ALA A 91 7.92 2.19 -2.89
C ALA A 91 6.97 1.61 -3.95
N ALA A 92 6.71 2.33 -5.04
CA ALA A 92 5.89 1.83 -6.15
C ALA A 92 6.52 0.64 -6.88
N MET A 93 7.83 0.65 -7.07
CA MET A 93 8.56 -0.50 -7.63
C MET A 93 8.40 -1.73 -6.74
N THR A 94 8.46 -1.57 -5.42
CA THR A 94 8.23 -2.68 -4.46
C THR A 94 6.83 -3.26 -4.63
N VAL A 95 5.81 -2.42 -4.79
CA VAL A 95 4.44 -2.86 -5.08
C VAL A 95 4.37 -3.64 -6.40
N MET A 96 4.96 -3.11 -7.47
CA MET A 96 4.96 -3.81 -8.76
C MET A 96 5.79 -5.10 -8.75
N GLU A 97 6.87 -5.18 -7.96
CA GLU A 97 7.68 -6.38 -7.80
C GLU A 97 6.86 -7.53 -7.20
N ASP A 98 6.01 -7.23 -6.21
CA ASP A 98 5.10 -8.18 -5.56
C ASP A 98 3.88 -8.50 -6.44
N PHE A 99 3.18 -7.47 -6.92
CA PHE A 99 1.98 -7.58 -7.75
C PHE A 99 2.32 -7.66 -9.24
N ARG A 100 2.63 -8.87 -9.70
CA ARG A 100 3.01 -9.14 -11.11
C ARG A 100 1.94 -8.79 -12.15
N GLU A 101 0.68 -8.74 -11.74
CA GLU A 101 -0.47 -8.41 -12.59
C GLU A 101 -0.67 -6.90 -12.81
N ILE A 102 0.16 -6.05 -12.19
CA ILE A 102 0.24 -4.62 -12.51
C ILE A 102 1.09 -4.45 -13.77
N VAL A 103 0.51 -3.84 -14.81
CA VAL A 103 1.17 -3.65 -16.12
C VAL A 103 1.89 -2.32 -16.27
N ILE A 104 1.36 -1.28 -15.64
CA ILE A 104 1.93 0.06 -15.64
C ILE A 104 1.60 0.70 -14.30
N ALA A 105 2.55 1.46 -13.77
CA ALA A 105 2.27 2.40 -12.70
C ALA A 105 2.77 3.79 -13.09
N TYR A 106 2.12 4.82 -12.60
CA TYR A 106 2.47 6.22 -12.89
C TYR A 106 2.40 7.05 -11.62
N GLY A 107 3.46 7.78 -11.32
CA GLY A 107 3.58 8.61 -10.11
C GLY A 107 4.00 10.03 -10.39
N GLN A 108 3.47 10.95 -9.60
CA GLN A 108 3.80 12.37 -9.61
C GLN A 108 3.50 12.98 -8.24
N SER A 109 4.32 13.93 -7.80
CA SER A 109 4.21 14.51 -6.45
C SER A 109 4.15 13.41 -5.38
N ASP A 110 3.04 13.34 -4.65
CA ASP A 110 2.70 12.45 -3.56
C ASP A 110 1.63 11.41 -3.95
N GLU A 111 1.28 11.29 -5.23
CA GLU A 111 0.36 10.28 -5.75
C GLU A 111 1.04 9.20 -6.61
N TYR A 112 0.45 8.00 -6.61
CA TYR A 112 0.80 6.90 -7.52
C TYR A 112 -0.44 6.17 -8.00
N SER A 113 -0.46 5.77 -9.27
CA SER A 113 -1.55 5.02 -9.88
C SER A 113 -1.04 3.67 -10.35
N PHE A 114 -1.65 2.58 -9.90
CA PHE A 114 -1.30 1.21 -10.27
C PHE A 114 -2.39 0.59 -11.13
N VAL A 115 -2.05 0.13 -12.33
CA VAL A 115 -3.01 -0.41 -13.29
C VAL A 115 -2.87 -1.93 -13.37
N PHE A 116 -3.87 -2.64 -12.88
CA PHE A 116 -3.97 -4.09 -13.03
C PHE A 116 -4.57 -4.45 -14.39
N ARG A 117 -4.11 -5.57 -14.95
CA ARG A 117 -4.64 -6.12 -16.20
C ARG A 117 -6.15 -6.36 -16.10
N LYS A 118 -6.87 -6.09 -17.19
CA LYS A 118 -8.32 -6.29 -17.25
C LYS A 118 -8.77 -7.73 -17.02
N ASP A 119 -7.92 -8.71 -17.32
CA ASP A 119 -8.16 -10.15 -17.13
C ASP A 119 -7.75 -10.69 -15.74
N THR A 120 -7.23 -9.83 -14.83
CA THR A 120 -6.78 -10.26 -13.50
C THR A 120 -7.85 -11.02 -12.72
N GLN A 121 -7.44 -12.07 -12.02
CA GLN A 121 -8.29 -12.82 -11.06
C GLN A 121 -7.78 -12.68 -9.62
N LEU A 122 -6.79 -11.82 -9.39
CA LEU A 122 -6.17 -11.62 -8.10
C LEU A 122 -7.23 -11.26 -7.05
N PHE A 123 -7.22 -11.98 -5.92
CA PHE A 123 -8.21 -11.84 -4.85
C PHE A 123 -9.68 -11.90 -5.32
N LYS A 124 -9.98 -12.67 -6.37
CA LYS A 124 -11.31 -12.69 -7.01
C LYS A 124 -11.79 -11.30 -7.46
N ARG A 125 -10.85 -10.39 -7.74
CA ARG A 125 -11.10 -8.98 -8.11
C ARG A 125 -11.78 -8.15 -7.02
N ARG A 126 -11.68 -8.53 -5.74
CA ARG A 126 -12.25 -7.74 -4.63
C ARG A 126 -11.53 -6.40 -4.49
N ALA A 127 -12.25 -5.29 -4.64
CA ALA A 127 -11.71 -3.93 -4.61
C ALA A 127 -10.98 -3.65 -3.29
N SER A 128 -11.60 -3.98 -2.16
CA SER A 128 -11.04 -3.85 -0.80
C SER A 128 -9.71 -4.57 -0.64
N LYS A 129 -9.57 -5.78 -1.21
CA LYS A 129 -8.32 -6.55 -1.13
C LYS A 129 -7.23 -5.91 -1.98
N LEU A 130 -7.53 -5.55 -3.23
CA LEU A 130 -6.56 -4.87 -4.09
C LEU A 130 -6.11 -3.55 -3.46
N MET A 131 -7.05 -2.72 -3.03
CA MET A 131 -6.79 -1.42 -2.42
C MET A 131 -5.96 -1.52 -1.14
N SER A 132 -6.38 -2.35 -0.18
CA SER A 132 -5.70 -2.45 1.12
C SER A 132 -4.29 -3.03 0.99
N ASN A 133 -4.09 -4.03 0.13
CA ASN A 133 -2.78 -4.65 -0.03
C ASN A 133 -1.80 -3.74 -0.79
N VAL A 134 -2.26 -3.07 -1.86
CA VAL A 134 -1.44 -2.06 -2.56
C VAL A 134 -1.06 -0.92 -1.62
N ASN A 135 -2.04 -0.35 -0.90
CA ASN A 135 -1.80 0.79 -0.03
C ASN A 135 -0.88 0.46 1.15
N SER A 136 -1.13 -0.67 1.83
CA SER A 136 -0.30 -1.08 2.97
C SER A 136 1.12 -1.47 2.56
N LEU A 137 1.30 -2.14 1.42
CA LEU A 137 2.63 -2.44 0.89
C LEU A 137 3.37 -1.16 0.48
N PHE A 138 2.68 -0.21 -0.16
CA PHE A 138 3.28 1.07 -0.51
C PHE A 138 3.74 1.84 0.73
N ALA A 139 2.85 2.02 1.71
CA ALA A 139 3.15 2.76 2.94
C ALA A 139 4.31 2.12 3.73
N SER A 140 4.29 0.79 3.88
CA SER A 140 5.38 0.07 4.55
C SER A 140 6.70 0.15 3.77
N ALA A 141 6.67 0.04 2.44
CA ALA A 141 7.84 0.22 1.60
C ALA A 141 8.41 1.64 1.68
N TYR A 142 7.56 2.67 1.76
CA TYR A 142 7.98 4.06 1.94
C TYR A 142 8.75 4.24 3.25
N VAL A 143 8.21 3.75 4.37
CA VAL A 143 8.90 3.81 5.67
C VAL A 143 10.18 2.97 5.67
N TYR A 144 10.12 1.75 5.14
CA TYR A 144 11.26 0.82 5.09
C TYR A 144 12.44 1.37 4.29
N ASN A 145 12.17 2.05 3.17
CA ASN A 145 13.21 2.61 2.31
C ASN A 145 13.63 4.03 2.70
N TRP A 146 12.88 4.74 3.55
CA TRP A 146 13.20 6.10 4.01
C TRP A 146 14.68 6.35 4.34
N PRO A 147 15.34 5.56 5.22
CA PRO A 147 16.75 5.83 5.60
C PRO A 147 17.74 5.68 4.44
N ARG A 148 17.35 5.03 3.33
CA ARG A 148 18.21 4.88 2.13
C ARG A 148 18.26 6.18 1.32
N PHE A 149 17.17 6.94 1.31
CA PHE A 149 17.04 8.20 0.56
C PHE A 149 17.32 9.41 1.46
N PHE A 150 16.99 9.31 2.75
CA PHE A 150 17.14 10.37 3.74
C PHE A 150 18.10 9.97 4.87
N LYS A 151 19.39 9.79 4.53
CA LYS A 151 20.40 9.28 5.47
C LYS A 151 20.52 10.08 6.78
N ASN A 152 20.26 11.38 6.74
CA ASN A 152 20.42 12.30 7.87
C ASN A 152 19.12 13.00 8.27
N ARG A 153 17.95 12.52 7.80
CA ARG A 153 16.65 13.04 8.24
C ARG A 153 15.85 11.87 8.79
N GLU A 154 15.59 11.90 10.08
CA GLU A 154 14.72 10.91 10.70
C GLU A 154 13.27 11.10 10.24
N LEU A 155 12.53 9.99 10.20
CA LEU A 155 11.11 10.03 9.94
C LEU A 155 10.40 10.44 11.25
N HIS A 156 9.93 11.68 11.35
CA HIS A 156 9.35 12.21 12.58
C HIS A 156 8.04 11.51 12.97
N TYR A 157 7.25 11.10 11.99
CA TYR A 157 6.03 10.34 12.20
C TYR A 157 5.71 9.47 10.97
N PRO A 158 5.02 8.32 11.16
CA PRO A 158 4.67 7.45 10.05
C PRO A 158 3.72 8.19 9.08
N PRO A 159 4.01 8.20 7.76
CA PRO A 159 3.10 8.77 6.77
C PRO A 159 1.86 7.87 6.64
N SER A 160 0.80 8.45 6.10
CA SER A 160 -0.40 7.70 5.74
C SER A 160 -0.82 8.08 4.33
N PHE A 161 -1.44 7.13 3.64
CA PHE A 161 -1.84 7.27 2.26
C PHE A 161 -3.33 6.95 2.12
N ASP A 162 -4.04 7.78 1.37
CA ASP A 162 -5.36 7.46 0.84
C ASP A 162 -5.20 6.41 -0.28
N ALA A 163 -6.27 5.65 -0.53
CA ALA A 163 -6.32 4.80 -1.71
C ALA A 163 -7.75 4.70 -2.21
N ARG A 164 -7.90 4.58 -3.53
CA ARG A 164 -9.20 4.36 -4.19
C ARG A 164 -9.06 3.46 -5.40
N VAL A 165 -10.13 2.74 -5.70
CA VAL A 165 -10.23 1.85 -6.87
C VAL A 165 -11.17 2.47 -7.91
N VAL A 166 -10.71 2.54 -9.16
CA VAL A 166 -11.50 3.03 -10.29
C VAL A 166 -11.43 2.01 -11.42
N LEU A 167 -12.55 1.77 -12.09
CA LEU A 167 -12.65 0.85 -13.21
C LEU A 167 -12.73 1.59 -14.53
N TYR A 168 -11.92 1.17 -15.50
CA TYR A 168 -11.96 1.70 -16.87
C TYR A 168 -12.30 0.57 -17.85
N PRO A 169 -13.43 0.67 -18.58
CA PRO A 169 -13.93 -0.44 -19.40
C PRO A 169 -13.18 -0.60 -20.73
N THR A 170 -12.56 0.46 -21.24
CA THR A 170 -11.85 0.44 -22.52
C THR A 170 -10.41 0.88 -22.37
N ASP A 171 -9.58 0.44 -23.31
CA ASP A 171 -8.18 0.84 -23.41
C ASP A 171 -8.06 2.36 -23.61
N LYS A 172 -9.01 2.97 -24.35
CA LYS A 172 -9.09 4.43 -24.51
C LYS A 172 -9.31 5.13 -23.17
N ASN A 173 -10.26 4.67 -22.34
CA ASN A 173 -10.52 5.31 -21.05
C ASN A 173 -9.31 5.23 -20.12
N LEU A 174 -8.59 4.11 -20.12
CA LEU A 174 -7.35 3.98 -19.36
C LEU A 174 -6.28 4.97 -19.84
N ARG A 175 -6.08 5.09 -21.17
CA ARG A 175 -5.14 6.04 -21.76
C ARG A 175 -5.50 7.48 -21.41
N ASP A 176 -6.78 7.85 -21.53
CA ASP A 176 -7.27 9.18 -21.18
C ASP A 176 -7.04 9.48 -19.69
N TYR A 177 -7.23 8.51 -18.80
CA TYR A 177 -6.93 8.64 -17.38
C TYR A 177 -5.45 8.94 -17.13
N LEU A 178 -4.54 8.15 -17.71
CA LEU A 178 -3.10 8.35 -17.52
C LEU A 178 -2.61 9.66 -18.16
N ALA A 179 -3.15 10.02 -19.32
CA ALA A 179 -2.90 11.32 -19.95
C ALA A 179 -3.39 12.48 -19.07
N TRP A 180 -4.57 12.34 -18.44
CA TRP A 180 -5.07 13.32 -17.48
C TRP A 180 -4.14 13.46 -16.28
N ARG A 181 -3.62 12.36 -15.73
CA ARG A 181 -2.63 12.41 -14.64
C ARG A 181 -1.32 13.09 -15.08
N GLN A 182 -0.85 12.87 -16.30
CA GLN A 182 0.37 13.54 -16.78
C GLN A 182 0.17 15.02 -17.13
N ALA A 183 -0.97 15.39 -17.70
CA ALA A 183 -1.31 16.79 -17.95
C ALA A 183 -1.36 17.60 -16.64
N ASP A 184 -1.87 16.98 -15.56
CA ASP A 184 -1.92 17.58 -14.22
C ASP A 184 -0.51 17.93 -13.69
N VAL A 185 0.49 17.08 -13.95
CA VAL A 185 1.89 17.35 -13.58
C VAL A 185 2.40 18.63 -14.22
N HIS A 186 2.14 18.82 -15.52
CA HIS A 186 2.60 20.01 -16.22
C HIS A 186 2.01 21.30 -15.62
N ILE A 187 0.73 21.28 -15.26
CA ILE A 187 0.04 22.43 -14.67
C ILE A 187 0.59 22.71 -13.27
N ASN A 188 0.62 21.69 -12.41
CA ASN A 188 1.02 21.83 -11.01
C ASN A 188 2.50 22.18 -10.88
N ASN A 189 3.38 21.52 -11.63
CA ASN A 189 4.82 21.78 -11.56
C ASN A 189 5.17 23.18 -12.08
N LEU A 190 4.54 23.66 -13.16
CA LEU A 190 4.74 25.03 -13.65
C LEU A 190 4.29 26.05 -12.60
N TYR A 191 3.10 25.88 -12.02
CA TYR A 191 2.60 26.74 -10.95
C TYR A 191 3.55 26.75 -9.75
N ASN A 192 3.92 25.58 -9.24
CA ASN A 192 4.79 25.43 -8.06
C ASN A 192 6.17 26.03 -8.30
N THR A 193 6.74 25.89 -9.50
CA THR A 193 8.04 26.47 -9.84
C THR A 193 7.99 28.00 -9.80
N CYS A 194 6.93 28.62 -10.34
CA CYS A 194 6.72 30.05 -10.23
C CYS A 194 6.53 30.47 -8.77
N PHE A 195 5.62 29.78 -8.06
CA PHE A 195 5.23 30.10 -6.69
C PHE A 195 6.44 30.10 -5.76
N TRP A 196 7.22 29.01 -5.77
CA TRP A 196 8.39 28.91 -4.91
C TRP A 196 9.54 29.81 -5.37
N SER A 197 9.66 30.14 -6.66
CA SER A 197 10.61 31.16 -7.10
C SER A 197 10.27 32.54 -6.54
N LEU A 198 8.98 32.92 -6.54
CA LEU A 198 8.50 34.17 -5.94
C LEU A 198 8.76 34.20 -4.43
N VAL A 199 8.43 33.13 -3.71
CA VAL A 199 8.62 33.05 -2.26
C VAL A 199 10.12 33.04 -1.89
N LEU A 200 10.92 32.18 -2.52
CA LEU A 200 12.30 31.95 -2.09
C LEU A 200 13.28 33.01 -2.63
N LYS A 201 13.08 33.50 -3.86
CA LYS A 201 14.04 34.40 -4.52
C LYS A 201 13.60 35.87 -4.51
N LYS A 202 12.30 36.17 -4.41
CA LYS A 202 11.78 37.55 -4.26
C LYS A 202 11.31 37.86 -2.84
N HIS A 203 11.41 36.89 -1.92
CA HIS A 203 10.99 37.04 -0.52
C HIS A 203 9.54 37.47 -0.35
N LEU A 204 8.67 37.10 -1.30
CA LEU A 204 7.23 37.33 -1.17
C LEU A 204 6.64 36.37 -0.14
N THR A 205 5.58 36.80 0.53
CA THR A 205 4.80 35.89 1.38
C THR A 205 4.05 34.88 0.51
N PRO A 206 3.68 33.70 1.04
CA PRO A 206 2.85 32.74 0.31
C PRO A 206 1.57 33.35 -0.27
N GLN A 207 0.90 34.22 0.50
CA GLN A 207 -0.30 34.92 0.06
C GLN A 207 -0.02 35.85 -1.12
N GLN A 208 1.05 36.65 -1.06
CA GLN A 208 1.42 37.56 -2.16
C GLN A 208 1.79 36.80 -3.43
N ALA A 209 2.48 35.65 -3.29
CA ALA A 209 2.82 34.80 -4.43
C ALA A 209 1.57 34.18 -5.07
N GLU A 210 0.61 33.74 -4.26
CA GLU A 210 -0.68 33.23 -4.74
C GLU A 210 -1.49 34.29 -5.48
N GLU A 211 -1.65 35.47 -4.87
CA GLU A 211 -2.35 36.62 -5.47
C GLU A 211 -1.73 37.00 -6.83
N ARG A 212 -0.39 37.01 -6.93
CA ARG A 212 0.33 37.33 -8.17
C ARG A 212 0.14 36.27 -9.27
N LEU A 213 -0.03 35.00 -8.89
CA LEU A 213 -0.23 33.91 -9.85
C LEU A 213 -1.71 33.66 -10.16
N SER A 214 -2.62 34.23 -9.38
CA SER A 214 -4.06 34.09 -9.57
C SER A 214 -4.51 34.61 -10.94
N GLY A 215 -5.34 33.83 -11.63
CA GLY A 215 -5.85 34.17 -12.96
C GLY A 215 -4.83 34.13 -14.11
N THR A 216 -3.55 33.84 -13.84
CA THR A 216 -2.51 33.85 -14.88
C THR A 216 -2.54 32.59 -15.76
N LEU A 217 -2.26 32.75 -17.05
CA LEU A 217 -2.12 31.64 -18.00
C LEU A 217 -0.72 31.01 -17.96
N SER A 218 -0.58 29.82 -18.55
CA SER A 218 0.71 29.11 -18.62
C SER A 218 1.79 29.90 -19.37
N SER A 219 1.44 30.66 -20.41
CA SER A 219 2.39 31.54 -21.12
C SER A 219 2.99 32.60 -20.20
N HIS A 220 2.14 33.27 -19.43
CA HIS A 220 2.57 34.28 -18.46
C HIS A 220 3.47 33.70 -17.38
N LYS A 221 3.16 32.50 -16.87
CA LYS A 221 4.02 31.79 -15.90
C LYS A 221 5.42 31.49 -16.47
N ASN A 222 5.50 31.06 -17.72
CA ASN A 222 6.79 30.84 -18.39
C ASN A 222 7.57 32.15 -18.58
N GLU A 223 6.89 33.22 -19.00
CA GLU A 223 7.49 34.55 -19.16
C GLU A 223 8.02 35.09 -17.83
N LEU A 224 7.23 34.98 -16.75
CA LEU A 224 7.61 35.33 -15.39
C LEU A 224 8.86 34.56 -14.93
N LEU A 225 8.92 33.25 -15.16
CA LEU A 225 10.11 32.44 -14.83
C LEU A 225 11.35 32.90 -15.58
N TYR A 226 11.20 33.19 -16.88
CA TYR A 226 12.32 33.57 -17.73
C TYR A 226 12.82 34.99 -17.42
N GLN A 227 11.92 35.98 -17.39
CA GLN A 227 12.28 37.39 -17.22
C GLN A 227 12.75 37.72 -15.80
N GLU A 228 12.05 37.21 -14.78
CA GLU A 228 12.36 37.60 -13.40
C GLU A 228 13.42 36.72 -12.73
N PHE A 229 13.59 35.47 -13.20
CA PHE A 229 14.45 34.49 -12.55
C PHE A 229 15.47 33.83 -13.48
N GLY A 230 15.44 34.11 -14.79
CA GLY A 230 16.31 33.46 -15.77
C GLY A 230 16.06 31.96 -15.91
N ILE A 231 14.90 31.46 -15.49
CA ILE A 231 14.56 30.03 -15.53
C ILE A 231 13.81 29.73 -16.83
N ASN A 232 14.40 28.86 -17.65
CA ASN A 232 13.67 28.25 -18.76
C ASN A 232 13.02 26.94 -18.29
N TYR A 233 11.70 26.95 -18.10
CA TYR A 233 10.95 25.79 -17.62
C TYR A 233 11.17 24.52 -18.46
N ASN A 234 11.41 24.64 -19.77
CA ASN A 234 11.65 23.48 -20.63
C ASN A 234 12.96 22.75 -20.31
N ASN A 235 13.90 23.44 -19.64
CA ASN A 235 15.17 22.87 -19.19
C ASN A 235 15.08 22.25 -17.80
N GLU A 236 13.96 22.41 -17.09
CA GLU A 236 13.75 21.72 -15.81
C GLU A 236 13.83 20.19 -16.01
N PRO A 237 14.31 19.45 -15.00
CA PRO A 237 14.40 18.00 -15.06
C PRO A 237 13.09 17.36 -15.52
N ALA A 238 13.20 16.44 -16.49
CA ALA A 238 12.02 15.83 -17.09
C ALA A 238 11.14 15.10 -16.06
N VAL A 239 11.73 14.57 -14.98
CA VAL A 239 11.00 13.90 -13.90
C VAL A 239 10.00 14.84 -13.19
N TYR A 240 10.35 16.11 -13.02
CA TYR A 240 9.46 17.11 -12.43
C TYR A 240 8.34 17.52 -13.38
N ARG A 241 8.65 17.53 -14.68
CA ARG A 241 7.69 17.95 -15.71
C ARG A 241 6.74 16.83 -16.12
N LYS A 242 7.20 15.59 -16.18
CA LYS A 242 6.47 14.46 -16.77
C LYS A 242 6.06 13.39 -15.77
N GLY A 243 6.53 13.45 -14.53
CA GLY A 243 6.38 12.36 -13.57
C GLY A 243 7.25 11.15 -13.91
N THR A 244 6.96 10.02 -13.25
CA THR A 244 7.64 8.74 -13.48
C THR A 244 6.64 7.67 -13.85
N THR A 245 6.91 6.96 -14.94
CA THR A 245 6.19 5.75 -15.35
C THR A 245 7.01 4.52 -15.03
N LEU A 246 6.43 3.53 -14.37
CA LEU A 246 7.05 2.24 -14.14
C LEU A 246 6.46 1.20 -15.09
N LEU A 247 7.34 0.49 -15.79
CA LEU A 247 6.99 -0.64 -16.65
C LEU A 247 7.78 -1.87 -16.26
N ARG A 248 7.21 -3.05 -16.51
CA ARG A 248 7.98 -4.30 -16.45
C ARG A 248 8.60 -4.57 -17.81
N LYS A 249 9.93 -4.73 -17.84
CA LYS A 249 10.69 -5.00 -19.06
C LYS A 249 11.66 -6.15 -18.85
N LEU A 250 12.09 -6.78 -19.94
CA LEU A 250 13.16 -7.76 -19.92
C LEU A 250 14.51 -7.04 -19.98
N VAL A 251 15.28 -7.12 -18.90
CA VAL A 251 16.60 -6.48 -18.77
C VAL A 251 17.69 -7.55 -18.72
N ALA A 252 18.79 -7.34 -19.46
CA ALA A 252 19.94 -8.21 -19.42
C ALA A 252 20.71 -8.05 -18.11
N HIS A 253 20.88 -9.13 -17.35
CA HIS A 253 21.79 -9.16 -16.20
C HIS A 253 23.18 -9.66 -16.62
N GLY A 254 24.21 -9.44 -15.79
CA GLY A 254 25.64 -9.68 -16.11
C GLY A 254 26.04 -11.08 -16.62
N ASN A 255 25.11 -12.04 -16.72
CA ASN A 255 25.27 -13.33 -17.39
C ASN A 255 24.59 -13.40 -18.77
N GLY A 256 24.16 -12.28 -19.34
CA GLY A 256 23.40 -12.18 -20.58
C GLY A 256 21.94 -12.66 -20.50
N ARG A 257 21.48 -13.18 -19.35
CA ARG A 257 20.09 -13.65 -19.21
C ARG A 257 19.16 -12.46 -19.00
N LEU A 258 18.10 -12.44 -19.80
CA LEU A 258 17.01 -11.49 -19.66
C LEU A 258 16.14 -11.86 -18.46
N LYS A 259 15.90 -10.90 -17.56
CA LYS A 259 14.96 -11.05 -16.44
C LYS A 259 13.89 -9.97 -16.48
N PRO A 260 12.63 -10.30 -16.13
CA PRO A 260 11.61 -9.29 -15.91
C PRO A 260 11.97 -8.39 -14.73
N THR A 261 12.14 -7.11 -14.99
CA THR A 261 12.53 -6.09 -14.00
C THR A 261 11.61 -4.89 -14.15
N VAL A 262 11.22 -4.26 -13.04
CA VAL A 262 10.47 -3.00 -13.05
C VAL A 262 11.47 -1.88 -13.33
N VAL A 263 11.22 -1.08 -14.36
CA VAL A 263 12.09 0.02 -14.79
C VAL A 263 11.35 1.35 -14.73
N PRO A 264 11.98 2.41 -14.19
CA PRO A 264 11.45 3.75 -14.26
C PRO A 264 11.75 4.40 -15.61
N LEU A 265 10.73 5.04 -16.19
CA LEU A 265 10.78 5.78 -17.44
C LEU A 265 10.22 7.18 -17.20
N VAL A 266 10.89 8.18 -17.76
CA VAL A 266 10.45 9.58 -17.72
C VAL A 266 10.15 9.99 -19.15
N ASP A 267 8.90 9.76 -19.58
CA ASP A 267 8.50 10.03 -20.96
C ASP A 267 7.05 10.54 -21.08
N ASP A 268 6.69 11.08 -22.24
CA ASP A 268 5.33 11.48 -22.57
C ASP A 268 4.46 10.24 -22.81
N ILE A 269 3.48 10.00 -21.93
CA ILE A 269 2.51 8.92 -22.03
C ILE A 269 1.17 9.39 -22.62
N ILE A 270 1.05 10.68 -22.94
CA ILE A 270 -0.13 11.25 -23.61
C ILE A 270 -0.14 10.80 -25.08
N GLY A 271 0.97 10.98 -25.79
CA GLY A 271 1.09 10.69 -27.21
C GLY A 271 1.08 9.18 -27.55
N ASP A 272 0.64 8.86 -28.78
CA ASP A 272 0.58 7.48 -29.28
C ASP A 272 1.95 6.77 -29.33
N ARG A 273 3.05 7.51 -29.41
CA ARG A 273 4.40 6.95 -29.53
C ARG A 273 4.70 5.98 -28.39
N PHE A 274 4.49 6.41 -27.15
CA PHE A 274 4.74 5.58 -25.97
C PHE A 274 3.96 4.27 -26.02
N TRP A 275 2.69 4.31 -26.40
CA TRP A 275 1.84 3.12 -26.46
C TRP A 275 2.23 2.15 -27.57
N LYS A 276 2.74 2.67 -28.69
CA LYS A 276 3.26 1.86 -29.81
C LYS A 276 4.59 1.19 -29.46
N GLU A 277 5.45 1.87 -28.72
CA GLU A 277 6.74 1.35 -28.23
C GLU A 277 6.60 0.37 -27.05
N ASN A 278 5.46 0.43 -26.34
CA ASN A 278 5.17 -0.40 -25.17
C ASN A 278 3.87 -1.23 -25.36
N PRO A 279 3.76 -2.07 -26.39
CA PRO A 279 2.53 -2.77 -26.72
C PRO A 279 2.13 -3.84 -25.68
N GLU A 280 3.03 -4.23 -24.78
CA GLU A 280 2.75 -5.16 -23.68
C GLU A 280 1.78 -4.59 -22.63
N VAL A 281 1.67 -3.26 -22.51
CA VAL A 281 0.85 -2.62 -21.49
C VAL A 281 -0.64 -2.82 -21.77
N ILE A 282 -1.08 -2.46 -22.98
CA ILE A 282 -2.49 -2.55 -23.40
C ILE A 282 -2.77 -3.88 -24.09
N GLY A 283 -1.87 -4.30 -24.99
CA GLY A 283 -2.07 -5.52 -25.77
C GLY A 283 -1.84 -6.80 -24.97
N LEU A 284 -1.39 -6.69 -23.71
CA LEU A 284 -1.05 -7.82 -22.84
C LEU A 284 -0.10 -8.83 -23.52
N LYS A 285 0.73 -8.32 -24.43
CA LYS A 285 1.73 -9.07 -25.21
C LYS A 285 2.93 -9.45 -24.33
N SER A 286 3.84 -10.24 -24.89
CA SER A 286 5.14 -10.53 -24.28
C SER A 286 5.90 -9.24 -23.93
N LEU A 287 6.58 -9.24 -22.78
CA LEU A 287 7.36 -8.10 -22.31
C LEU A 287 8.42 -7.66 -23.32
N GLY A 288 8.56 -6.34 -23.53
CA GLY A 288 9.62 -5.78 -24.35
C GLY A 288 10.99 -5.87 -23.67
N THR A 289 12.05 -5.98 -24.47
CA THR A 289 13.43 -5.85 -23.99
C THR A 289 13.77 -4.39 -23.74
N TYR A 290 14.48 -4.12 -22.64
CA TYR A 290 14.94 -2.78 -22.30
C TYR A 290 16.44 -2.79 -22.02
N GLN A 291 17.16 -1.90 -22.70
CA GLN A 291 18.57 -1.63 -22.45
C GLN A 291 18.66 -0.44 -21.49
N LEU A 292 19.31 -0.66 -20.35
CA LEU A 292 19.60 0.43 -19.41
C LEU A 292 20.50 1.48 -20.10
N PRO A 293 20.22 2.78 -19.96
CA PRO A 293 21.12 3.82 -20.47
C PRO A 293 22.50 3.67 -19.80
N MET A 294 23.56 3.55 -20.60
CA MET A 294 24.95 3.34 -20.11
C MET A 294 25.46 4.43 -19.16
N ASN A 295 24.81 5.60 -19.06
CA ASN A 295 25.35 6.79 -18.39
C ASN A 295 24.48 7.42 -17.29
N ASN A 296 23.46 6.77 -16.75
CA ASN A 296 22.75 7.30 -15.56
C ASN A 296 22.21 6.17 -14.69
N ILE A 297 23.10 5.53 -13.96
CA ILE A 297 22.74 4.73 -12.79
C ILE A 297 22.82 5.68 -11.59
N PRO A 298 21.72 6.18 -11.01
CA PRO A 298 21.73 6.46 -9.59
C PRO A 298 21.99 5.11 -8.92
N THR A 299 23.16 4.94 -8.32
CA THR A 299 23.57 3.73 -7.58
C THR A 299 22.56 3.35 -6.47
N SER A 300 21.53 4.18 -6.23
CA SER A 300 20.37 3.93 -5.37
C SER A 300 19.29 3.00 -5.99
N MET A 301 19.27 2.76 -7.30
CA MET A 301 18.16 2.05 -7.97
C MET A 301 18.41 0.56 -8.25
N VAL A 302 19.65 0.08 -8.17
CA VAL A 302 19.99 -1.36 -8.24
C VAL A 302 20.40 -1.83 -6.85
N ILE A 303 19.46 -2.39 -6.10
CA ILE A 303 19.74 -2.94 -4.76
C ILE A 303 19.66 -4.46 -4.83
N HIS A 304 20.79 -5.11 -4.53
CA HIS A 304 20.85 -6.54 -4.25
C HIS A 304 19.98 -6.88 -3.03
N PRO A 305 19.28 -8.03 -3.02
CA PRO A 305 18.53 -8.45 -1.85
C PRO A 305 19.44 -8.47 -0.60
N PRO A 306 18.90 -8.13 0.58
CA PRO A 306 19.67 -8.22 1.82
C PRO A 306 20.22 -9.64 1.95
N VAL A 307 21.52 -9.75 2.22
CA VAL A 307 22.15 -11.02 2.56
C VAL A 307 21.51 -11.48 3.86
N MET A 308 20.58 -12.44 3.76
CA MET A 308 20.09 -13.18 4.91
C MET A 308 21.32 -13.80 5.59
N PRO A 309 21.50 -13.66 6.92
CA PRO A 309 22.59 -14.34 7.60
C PRO A 309 22.45 -15.83 7.32
N VAL A 310 23.48 -16.39 6.67
CA VAL A 310 23.59 -17.82 6.44
C VAL A 310 23.53 -18.50 7.81
N ASN A 311 22.52 -19.33 8.02
CA ASN A 311 22.47 -20.23 9.17
C ASN A 311 23.78 -21.01 9.21
N LYS A 312 24.60 -20.75 10.23
CA LYS A 312 25.77 -21.59 10.52
C LYS A 312 25.28 -23.05 10.67
N PRO A 313 26.03 -24.03 10.15
CA PRO A 313 25.67 -25.43 10.34
C PRO A 313 25.66 -25.75 11.84
N MET A 314 24.65 -26.53 12.26
CA MET A 314 24.58 -27.18 13.56
C MET A 314 25.94 -27.78 13.93
N HIS A 315 26.55 -27.31 15.01
CA HIS A 315 27.65 -28.01 15.64
C HIS A 315 27.13 -29.35 16.19
N GLN A 316 27.78 -30.42 15.75
CA GLN A 316 27.66 -31.75 16.33
C GLN A 316 27.99 -31.70 17.82
N GLY A 317 27.17 -32.42 18.60
CA GLY A 317 27.24 -32.43 20.05
C GLY A 317 28.55 -32.99 20.59
N ASN A 318 29.05 -32.34 21.64
CA ASN A 318 29.95 -32.95 22.60
C ASN A 318 29.20 -33.11 23.91
N ALA A 319 29.13 -34.37 24.36
CA ALA A 319 28.60 -34.78 25.64
C ALA A 319 29.38 -34.13 26.79
N ILE A 320 28.68 -33.60 27.78
CA ILE A 320 29.21 -33.33 29.12
C ILE A 320 28.20 -33.82 30.16
N GLN A 321 28.75 -34.48 31.16
CA GLN A 321 28.14 -35.33 32.18
C GLN A 321 27.15 -34.57 33.09
N GLY A 322 26.07 -35.24 33.48
CA GLY A 322 25.12 -34.75 34.46
C GLY A 322 25.62 -34.91 35.91
N PRO A 323 25.18 -34.03 36.85
CA PRO A 323 25.30 -34.29 38.27
C PRO A 323 24.04 -34.99 38.83
N PRO A 324 24.15 -35.68 39.99
CA PRO A 324 23.25 -36.75 40.39
C PRO A 324 21.97 -36.26 41.08
N MET A 325 20.94 -37.11 41.04
CA MET A 325 19.70 -36.95 41.79
C MET A 325 19.92 -37.02 43.31
N SER A 326 19.27 -36.13 44.05
CA SER A 326 18.91 -36.36 45.46
C SER A 326 17.60 -35.69 45.85
N ASN A 327 16.63 -36.56 46.16
CA ASN A 327 15.52 -36.48 47.13
C ASN A 327 14.42 -35.41 47.03
N CYS A 328 13.21 -35.92 46.74
CA CYS A 328 11.91 -35.31 47.01
C CYS A 328 11.64 -35.14 48.52
N SER A 329 10.97 -34.04 48.90
CA SER A 329 9.87 -34.04 49.88
C SER A 329 9.00 -32.78 49.75
N PRO A 330 7.72 -32.83 50.17
CA PRO A 330 6.65 -31.98 49.64
C PRO A 330 6.32 -30.79 50.56
N MET A 331 6.01 -29.62 49.99
CA MET A 331 5.45 -28.51 50.78
C MET A 331 3.94 -28.63 50.90
N LYS A 332 3.50 -28.59 52.16
CA LYS A 332 2.14 -28.69 52.69
C LYS A 332 1.34 -27.41 52.46
N ASN A 333 0.03 -27.60 52.32
CA ASN A 333 -1.01 -26.58 52.31
C ASN A 333 -1.43 -26.16 53.74
N THR A 334 -1.91 -24.90 53.84
CA THR A 334 -2.95 -24.31 54.73
C THR A 334 -2.64 -23.97 56.21
N PRO A 335 -3.42 -23.09 56.91
CA PRO A 335 -4.31 -21.94 56.52
C PRO A 335 -4.35 -20.72 57.52
N ASN A 336 -5.26 -19.74 57.25
CA ASN A 336 -5.94 -18.76 58.14
C ASN A 336 -5.16 -17.51 58.63
N ASP A 337 -5.72 -16.31 58.89
CA ASP A 337 -7.11 -15.81 58.98
C ASP A 337 -7.16 -14.25 59.03
N SER A 338 -8.35 -13.70 58.72
CA SER A 338 -9.02 -12.53 59.37
C SER A 338 -8.76 -11.04 58.97
N ASN A 339 -9.83 -10.45 58.42
CA ASN A 339 -10.60 -9.28 58.88
C ASN A 339 -10.22 -7.79 58.67
N LYS A 340 -11.30 -7.03 58.34
CA LYS A 340 -11.68 -5.61 58.65
C LYS A 340 -11.30 -4.51 57.62
N GLN A 341 -12.32 -3.88 56.99
CA GLN A 341 -12.94 -2.55 57.30
C GLN A 341 -12.05 -1.37 56.83
N ASP A 342 -12.46 -0.22 56.29
CA ASP A 342 -13.72 0.44 55.90
C ASP A 342 -13.32 1.80 55.23
N SER A 343 -14.28 2.49 54.61
CA SER A 343 -14.37 3.97 54.41
C SER A 343 -13.63 4.73 53.27
N SER A 344 -14.41 5.03 52.22
CA SER A 344 -14.83 6.37 51.72
C SER A 344 -13.90 7.60 51.73
N ARG A 345 -13.81 8.30 50.57
CA ARG A 345 -14.13 9.76 50.43
C ARG A 345 -14.04 10.27 48.97
N GLU A 346 -15.18 10.72 48.44
CA GLU A 346 -15.26 11.87 47.52
C GLU A 346 -15.26 13.18 48.33
N PRO A 347 -15.02 14.33 47.66
CA PRO A 347 -16.05 15.37 47.79
C PRO A 347 -16.34 16.14 46.50
N ASN A 348 -17.62 16.48 46.36
CA ASN A 348 -18.17 17.46 45.44
C ASN A 348 -18.67 18.65 46.29
N ARG A 349 -18.41 19.90 45.88
CA ARG A 349 -19.15 21.09 46.38
C ARG A 349 -19.03 22.27 45.40
N ASN A 350 -20.19 22.60 44.82
CA ASN A 350 -20.52 23.86 44.14
C ASN A 350 -20.59 25.04 45.12
N GLY A 351 -20.40 26.25 44.59
CA GLY A 351 -20.71 27.52 45.24
C GLY A 351 -20.29 28.74 44.41
N ASP A 352 -21.21 29.19 43.56
CA ASP A 352 -21.34 30.47 42.83
C ASP A 352 -21.25 31.73 43.77
N PRO A 353 -21.37 33.03 43.35
CA PRO A 353 -21.85 33.57 42.06
C PRO A 353 -21.23 34.88 41.50
N SER A 354 -21.67 35.20 40.27
CA SER A 354 -22.05 36.53 39.74
C SER A 354 -21.00 37.60 39.38
N GLY A 355 -21.19 38.22 38.19
CA GLY A 355 -20.79 39.61 37.93
C GLY A 355 -20.51 39.96 36.44
N ASN A 356 -21.50 40.59 35.79
CA ASN A 356 -21.46 41.39 34.55
C ASN A 356 -20.07 41.81 34.01
N ASN A 357 -19.76 41.55 32.74
CA ASN A 357 -20.00 42.42 31.57
C ASN A 357 -19.53 41.74 30.28
#